data_AF-A0A3R6YBV2-F1
#
_entry.id   AF-A0A3R6YBV2-F1
#
_cell.length_a   1.000
_cell.length_b   1.000
_cell.length_c   1.000
_cell.angle_alpha   90.00
_cell.angle_beta   90.00
_cell.angle_gamma   90.00
#
_symmetry.space_group_name_H-M   'P 1'
#
loop_
_entity.id
_entity.type
_entity.pdbx_description
1 polymer ?
#
loop_
_entity_poly.entity_id
_entity_poly.type
_entity_poly.pdbx_seq_one_letter_code
_entity_poly.pdbx_strand_id
1 'polypeptide(L)'
;MKKQNLFTEEELAKVTDEAERKHLIECAQDQSKIDLQYMKIMGKYDLWEKGSRSRYFHATTHENAEKIMQDGVIRKGMDGGVYICKQPLEAARFVAIRGHETGTIFEVELEERKIVEAHDHNEAFFGCKAYMYMDDIPTAKIVKMSRYSTKED
;
A
#
# COMPACT_ATOMS: atom_id res chain seq x y z
N MET A 1 9.40 -13.49 16.67
CA MET A 1 9.30 -12.26 15.86
C MET A 1 9.40 -11.06 16.78
N LYS A 2 10.34 -10.14 16.56
CA LYS A 2 10.36 -8.88 17.33
C LYS A 2 9.08 -8.12 16.96
N LYS A 3 8.21 -7.84 17.94
CA LYS A 3 7.03 -7.00 17.76
C LYS A 3 7.52 -5.65 17.23
N GLN A 4 7.31 -5.37 15.95
CA GLN A 4 7.59 -4.06 15.38
C GLN A 4 6.56 -3.10 15.98
N ASN A 5 7.02 -2.22 16.87
CA ASN A 5 6.20 -1.10 17.28
C ASN A 5 6.09 -0.20 16.05
N LEU A 6 4.89 -0.07 15.49
CA LEU A 6 4.69 0.71 14.27
C LEU A 6 5.07 2.18 14.48
N PHE A 7 5.11 2.66 15.73
CA PHE A 7 5.40 4.04 16.15
C PHE A 7 6.75 4.18 16.87
N THR A 8 7.44 5.29 16.60
CA THR A 8 8.58 5.78 17.38
C THR A 8 8.13 6.40 18.70
N GLU A 9 9.05 6.53 19.66
CA GLU A 9 8.77 7.22 20.93
C GLU A 9 8.37 8.68 20.72
N GLU A 10 8.99 9.37 19.76
CA GLU A 10 8.65 10.75 19.38
C GLU A 10 7.22 10.88 18.86
N GLU A 11 6.76 9.92 18.05
CA GLU A 11 5.40 9.92 17.51
C GLU A 11 4.37 9.64 18.58
N LEU A 12 4.62 8.67 19.47
CA LEU A 12 3.73 8.42 20.60
C LEU A 12 3.70 9.62 21.55
N ALA A 13 4.83 10.32 21.74
CA ALA A 13 4.88 11.52 22.58
C ALA A 13 3.96 12.65 22.11
N LYS A 14 3.66 12.74 20.80
CA LYS A 14 2.67 13.71 20.27
C LYS A 14 1.24 13.42 20.75
N VAL A 15 0.92 12.17 21.06
CA VAL A 15 -0.42 11.74 21.46
C VAL A 15 -0.59 11.95 22.96
N THR A 16 -1.01 13.15 23.34
CA THR A 16 -1.11 13.58 24.75
C THR A 16 -2.21 12.85 25.53
N ASP A 17 -3.22 12.31 24.84
CA ASP A 17 -4.27 11.51 25.47
C ASP A 17 -3.81 10.05 25.66
N GLU A 18 -3.87 9.56 26.89
CA GLU A 18 -3.37 8.22 27.24
C GLU A 18 -4.22 7.10 26.63
N ALA A 19 -5.53 7.29 26.48
CA ALA A 19 -6.43 6.29 25.90
C ALA A 19 -6.20 6.19 24.39
N GLU A 20 -6.06 7.32 23.70
CA GLU A 20 -5.71 7.36 22.27
C GLU A 20 -4.33 6.72 22.03
N ARG A 21 -3.34 7.03 22.87
CA ARG A 21 -2.00 6.43 22.78
C ARG A 21 -2.04 4.91 22.98
N LYS A 22 -2.79 4.44 23.98
CA LYS A 22 -2.96 3.00 24.25
C LYS A 22 -3.63 2.30 23.07
N HIS A 23 -4.68 2.89 22.50
CA HIS A 23 -5.37 2.36 21.33
C HIS A 23 -4.44 2.20 20.12
N LEU A 24 -3.61 3.21 19.84
CA LEU A 24 -2.61 3.12 18.76
C LEU A 24 -1.62 1.96 18.98
N ILE A 25 -1.14 1.78 20.21
CA ILE A 25 -0.20 0.70 20.55
C ILE A 25 -0.86 -0.67 20.39
N GLU A 26 -2.11 -0.81 20.83
CA GLU A 26 -2.87 -2.07 20.66
C GLU A 26 -3.08 -2.41 19.18
N CYS A 27 -3.51 -1.43 18.37
CA CYS A 27 -3.66 -1.59 16.93
C CYS A 27 -2.31 -1.87 16.22
N ALA A 28 -1.21 -1.30 16.71
CA ALA A 28 0.11 -1.56 16.18
C ALA A 28 0.59 -3.00 16.45
N GLN A 29 0.18 -3.58 17.58
CA GLN A 29 0.51 -4.96 17.92
C GLN A 29 -0.40 -5.98 17.22
N ASP A 30 -1.61 -5.56 16.87
CA ASP A 30 -2.63 -6.38 16.23
C ASP A 30 -3.40 -5.55 15.21
N GLN A 31 -2.98 -5.64 13.94
CA GLN A 31 -3.59 -4.89 12.85
C GLN A 31 -5.07 -5.22 12.63
N SER A 32 -5.56 -6.36 13.12
CA SER A 32 -6.99 -6.69 13.03
C SER A 32 -7.89 -5.78 13.88
N LYS A 33 -7.29 -5.02 14.82
CA LYS A 33 -7.97 -4.04 15.66
C LYS A 33 -8.01 -2.64 15.06
N ILE A 34 -7.40 -2.42 13.90
CA ILE A 34 -7.43 -1.13 13.21
C ILE A 34 -8.89 -0.80 12.88
N ASP A 35 -9.36 0.32 13.44
CA ASP A 35 -10.72 0.79 13.31
C ASP A 35 -10.79 2.28 12.91
N LEU A 36 -12.00 2.82 12.84
CA LEU A 36 -12.22 4.25 12.56
C LEU A 36 -11.57 5.16 13.60
N GLN A 37 -11.44 4.73 14.85
CA GLN A 37 -10.80 5.52 15.89
C GLN A 37 -9.28 5.61 15.64
N TYR A 38 -8.64 4.51 15.25
CA TYR A 38 -7.24 4.50 14.82
C TYR A 38 -7.00 5.52 13.70
N MET A 39 -7.81 5.47 12.64
CA MET A 39 -7.70 6.39 11.51
C MET A 39 -7.84 7.87 11.93
N LYS A 40 -8.79 8.16 12.84
CA LYS A 40 -9.01 9.51 13.37
C LYS A 40 -7.81 10.01 14.19
N ILE A 41 -7.26 9.18 15.08
CA ILE A 41 -6.11 9.55 15.91
C ILE A 41 -4.89 9.80 15.03
N MET A 42 -4.63 8.91 14.06
CA MET A 42 -3.52 9.06 13.12
C MET A 42 -3.57 10.38 12.34
N GLY A 43 -4.76 10.77 11.88
CA GLY A 43 -4.97 12.06 11.23
C GLY A 43 -4.86 13.25 12.18
N LYS A 44 -5.43 13.14 13.39
CA LYS A 44 -5.40 14.19 14.42
C LYS A 44 -3.99 14.63 14.79
N TYR A 45 -3.05 13.69 14.88
CA TYR A 45 -1.67 13.94 15.31
C TYR A 45 -0.63 13.92 14.17
N ASP A 46 -1.09 13.85 12.93
CA ASP A 46 -0.24 13.79 11.73
C ASP A 46 0.85 12.69 11.86
N LEU A 47 0.39 11.48 12.20
CA LEU A 47 1.26 10.32 12.45
C LEU A 47 1.44 9.47 11.18
N TRP A 48 0.97 9.93 10.04
CA TRP A 48 1.06 9.19 8.79
C TRP A 48 2.48 9.24 8.20
N GLU A 49 3.14 10.40 8.23
CA GLU A 49 4.34 10.65 7.41
C GLU A 49 5.65 10.03 7.92
N LYS A 50 5.74 9.66 9.20
CA LYS A 50 6.99 9.23 9.87
C LYS A 50 7.09 7.71 10.14
N GLY A 51 6.20 6.91 9.56
CA GLY A 51 6.25 5.45 9.65
C GLY A 51 7.38 4.80 8.82
N SER A 52 7.65 3.52 9.08
CA SER A 52 8.51 2.70 8.22
C SER A 52 7.97 2.69 6.79
N ARG A 53 8.86 2.81 5.82
CA ARG A 53 8.52 2.74 4.40
C ARG A 53 9.09 1.47 3.79
N SER A 54 8.34 0.91 2.85
CA SER A 54 8.74 -0.28 2.09
C SER A 54 8.41 -0.13 0.61
N ARG A 55 9.05 -0.99 -0.19
CA ARG A 55 8.82 -1.09 -1.63
C ARG A 55 7.60 -1.96 -1.93
N TYR A 56 6.76 -1.45 -2.80
CA TYR A 56 5.60 -2.16 -3.33
C TYR A 56 5.50 -1.96 -4.84
N PHE A 57 4.67 -2.79 -5.47
CA PHE A 57 4.51 -2.83 -6.91
C PHE A 57 3.05 -2.68 -7.29
N HIS A 58 2.76 -1.70 -8.14
CA HIS A 58 1.48 -1.52 -8.81
C HIS A 58 1.66 -1.78 -10.31
N ALA A 59 0.91 -2.72 -10.87
CA ALA A 59 0.93 -2.98 -12.30
C ALA A 59 -0.33 -2.46 -12.97
N THR A 60 -0.18 -1.98 -14.20
CA THR A 60 -1.30 -1.46 -15.00
C THR A 60 -1.00 -1.56 -16.50
N THR A 61 -1.98 -1.24 -17.35
CA THR A 61 -1.79 -1.21 -18.81
C THR A 61 -0.89 -0.04 -19.21
N HIS A 62 -0.26 -0.10 -20.38
CA HIS A 62 0.58 1.01 -20.85
C HIS A 62 -0.19 2.33 -20.99
N GLU A 63 -1.41 2.27 -21.53
CA GLU A 63 -2.31 3.42 -21.68
C GLU A 63 -2.66 4.06 -20.33
N ASN A 64 -2.98 3.24 -19.33
CA ASN A 64 -3.30 3.77 -18.00
C ASN A 64 -2.05 4.29 -17.29
N ALA A 65 -0.88 3.70 -17.54
CA ALA A 65 0.39 4.22 -17.02
C ALA A 65 0.68 5.62 -17.59
N GLU A 66 0.45 5.88 -18.88
CA GLU A 66 0.60 7.21 -19.46
C GLU A 66 -0.33 8.22 -18.79
N LYS A 67 -1.60 7.85 -18.59
CA LYS A 67 -2.58 8.69 -17.90
C LYS A 67 -2.19 8.98 -16.45
N ILE A 68 -1.72 7.99 -15.70
CA ILE A 68 -1.20 8.16 -14.34
C ILE A 68 -0.06 9.19 -14.31
N MET A 69 0.87 9.09 -15.27
CA MET A 69 2.00 10.02 -15.34
C MET A 69 1.57 11.45 -15.72
N GLN A 70 0.55 11.59 -16.57
CA GLN A 70 -0.05 12.89 -16.91
C GLN A 70 -0.80 13.51 -15.73
N ASP A 71 -1.60 12.70 -15.02
CA ASP A 71 -2.40 13.14 -13.87
C ASP A 71 -1.56 13.38 -12.61
N GLY A 72 -0.33 12.83 -12.57
CA GLY A 72 0.58 12.92 -11.44
C GLY A 72 0.20 12.05 -10.25
N VAL A 73 -0.73 11.09 -10.43
CA VAL A 73 -1.27 10.29 -9.32
C VAL A 73 -1.81 8.94 -9.78
N ILE A 74 -1.54 7.89 -9.00
CA ILE A 74 -2.27 6.63 -9.04
C ILE A 74 -3.46 6.80 -8.09
N ARG A 75 -4.66 6.91 -8.66
CA ARG A 75 -5.88 7.15 -7.88
C ARG A 75 -6.38 5.86 -7.25
N LYS A 76 -6.85 5.96 -6.01
CA LYS A 76 -7.56 4.87 -5.34
C LYS A 76 -8.83 4.47 -6.08
N GLY A 77 -9.15 3.18 -5.99
CA GLY A 77 -10.40 2.63 -6.50
C GLY A 77 -11.59 2.99 -5.61
N MET A 78 -12.77 2.51 -5.99
CA MET A 78 -14.01 2.68 -5.20
C MET A 78 -13.89 2.08 -3.79
N ASP A 79 -13.06 1.05 -3.61
CA ASP A 79 -12.83 0.38 -2.32
C ASP A 79 -11.90 1.16 -1.38
N GLY A 80 -11.51 2.39 -1.77
CA GLY A 80 -10.83 3.33 -0.89
C GLY A 80 -9.31 3.22 -0.86
N GLY A 81 -8.70 2.40 -1.72
CA GLY A 81 -7.24 2.33 -1.85
C GLY A 81 -6.72 1.90 -3.23
N VAL A 82 -5.40 1.87 -3.36
CA VAL A 82 -4.66 1.40 -4.54
C VAL A 82 -4.10 0.01 -4.27
N TYR A 83 -4.41 -0.94 -5.16
CA TYR A 83 -3.90 -2.31 -5.06
C TYR A 83 -2.41 -2.41 -5.40
N ILE A 84 -1.68 -3.13 -4.54
CA ILE A 84 -0.23 -3.26 -4.57
C ILE A 84 0.22 -4.68 -4.13
N CYS A 85 1.37 -5.13 -4.62
CA CYS A 85 2.00 -6.39 -4.22
C CYS A 85 3.42 -6.17 -3.72
N LYS A 86 4.02 -7.21 -3.10
CA LYS A 86 5.41 -7.16 -2.61
C LYS A 86 6.43 -7.53 -3.68
N GLN A 87 6.01 -8.20 -4.75
CA GLN A 87 6.87 -8.52 -5.89
C GLN A 87 6.30 -7.95 -7.20
N PRO A 88 7.16 -7.56 -8.16
CA PRO A 88 6.71 -7.02 -9.44
C PRO A 88 5.89 -8.03 -10.25
N LEU A 89 6.30 -9.30 -10.24
CA LEU A 89 5.62 -10.36 -10.97
C LEU A 89 4.23 -10.67 -10.40
N GLU A 90 4.06 -10.55 -9.08
CA GLU A 90 2.75 -10.70 -8.43
C GLU A 90 1.79 -9.62 -8.92
N ALA A 91 2.22 -8.36 -8.92
CA ALA A 91 1.40 -7.26 -9.41
C ALA A 91 1.02 -7.46 -10.89
N ALA A 92 1.97 -7.88 -11.73
CA ALA A 92 1.73 -8.13 -13.15
C ALA A 92 0.68 -9.21 -13.40
N ARG A 93 0.62 -10.28 -12.58
CA ARG A 93 -0.36 -11.38 -12.73
C ARG A 93 -1.81 -10.89 -12.70
N PHE A 94 -2.13 -9.92 -11.85
CA PHE A 94 -3.48 -9.33 -11.76
C PHE A 94 -3.90 -8.56 -13.02
N VAL A 95 -2.93 -8.07 -13.78
CA VAL A 95 -3.18 -7.38 -15.06
C VAL A 95 -3.20 -8.40 -16.19
N ALA A 96 -2.26 -9.34 -16.20
CA ALA A 96 -2.16 -10.42 -17.19
C ALA A 96 -3.39 -11.33 -17.23
N ILE A 97 -3.95 -11.72 -16.07
CA ILE A 97 -5.15 -12.59 -16.02
C ILE A 97 -6.38 -11.95 -16.68
N ARG A 98 -6.39 -10.62 -16.82
CA ARG A 98 -7.44 -9.87 -17.51
C ARG A 98 -7.23 -9.78 -19.03
N GLY A 99 -6.21 -10.46 -19.56
CA GLY A 99 -5.91 -10.52 -21.00
C GLY A 99 -4.85 -9.52 -21.48
N HIS A 100 -4.17 -8.81 -20.56
CA HIS A 100 -3.12 -7.85 -20.91
C HIS A 100 -1.73 -8.50 -20.84
N GLU A 101 -1.27 -9.03 -21.98
CA GLU A 101 0.01 -9.73 -22.10
C GLU A 101 1.24 -8.85 -21.81
N THR A 102 1.12 -7.54 -21.96
CA THR A 102 2.15 -6.56 -21.63
C THR A 102 1.58 -5.43 -20.79
N GLY A 103 2.45 -4.78 -20.01
CA GLY A 103 2.04 -3.64 -19.21
C GLY A 103 3.21 -2.98 -18.48
N THR A 104 2.88 -2.00 -17.66
CA THR A 104 3.84 -1.20 -16.89
C THR A 104 3.73 -1.57 -15.41
N ILE A 105 4.88 -1.69 -14.74
CA ILE A 105 4.97 -1.86 -13.30
C ILE A 105 5.61 -0.61 -12.71
N PHE A 106 4.93 -0.02 -11.73
CA PHE A 106 5.44 1.03 -10.88
C PHE A 106 5.95 0.42 -9.57
N GLU A 107 7.24 0.57 -9.32
CA GLU A 107 7.83 0.35 -8.00
C GLU A 107 7.66 1.64 -7.19
N VAL A 108 7.01 1.56 -6.05
CA VAL A 108 6.64 2.71 -5.21
C VAL A 108 7.16 2.56 -3.79
N GLU A 109 7.53 3.68 -3.16
CA GLU A 109 7.88 3.74 -1.74
C GLU A 109 6.70 4.22 -0.92
N LEU A 110 6.18 3.37 -0.03
CA LEU A 110 4.94 3.64 0.70
C LEU A 110 5.11 3.45 2.20
N GLU A 111 4.35 4.23 2.97
CA GLU A 111 4.25 4.10 4.43
C GLU A 111 3.47 2.83 4.80
N GLU A 112 4.10 1.92 5.56
CA GLU A 112 3.51 0.65 5.99
C GLU A 112 2.19 0.80 6.75
N ARG A 113 2.01 1.90 7.49
CA ARG A 113 0.81 2.14 8.30
C ARG A 113 -0.45 2.37 7.46
N LYS A 114 -0.29 2.78 6.20
CA LYS A 114 -1.39 2.97 5.25
C LYS A 114 -1.65 1.73 4.41
N ILE A 115 -1.03 0.60 4.74
CA ILE A 115 -1.12 -0.64 3.98
C ILE A 115 -1.93 -1.64 4.77
N VAL A 116 -2.94 -2.20 4.11
CA VAL A 116 -3.77 -3.27 4.64
C VAL A 116 -3.65 -4.48 3.74
N GLU A 117 -3.73 -5.68 4.30
CA GLU A 117 -3.84 -6.91 3.50
C GLU A 117 -5.21 -6.91 2.81
N ALA A 118 -5.23 -7.20 1.51
CA ALA A 118 -6.44 -7.35 0.73
C ALA A 118 -6.74 -8.85 0.58
N HIS A 119 -8.02 -9.20 0.76
CA HIS A 119 -8.53 -10.57 0.67
C HIS A 119 -9.49 -10.73 -0.51
N ASP A 120 -9.35 -9.89 -1.53
CA ASP A 120 -10.20 -9.81 -2.72
C ASP A 120 -9.87 -10.86 -3.79
N HIS A 121 -8.87 -11.70 -3.55
CA HIS A 121 -8.51 -12.81 -4.42
C HIS A 121 -8.22 -14.12 -3.67
N ASN A 122 -8.26 -15.22 -4.41
CA ASN A 122 -7.89 -16.54 -3.90
C ASN A 122 -6.36 -16.68 -3.87
N GLU A 123 -5.76 -16.62 -2.67
CA GLU A 123 -4.31 -16.75 -2.47
C GLU A 123 -3.75 -18.04 -3.07
N ALA A 124 -4.47 -19.16 -2.99
CA ALA A 124 -4.00 -20.45 -3.53
C ALA A 124 -3.93 -20.43 -5.07
N PHE A 125 -4.79 -19.65 -5.74
CA PHE A 125 -4.76 -19.51 -7.18
C PHE A 125 -3.64 -18.55 -7.63
N PHE A 126 -3.49 -17.40 -6.99
CA PHE A 126 -2.51 -16.39 -7.39
C PHE A 126 -1.09 -16.66 -6.85
N GLY A 127 -0.98 -17.49 -5.81
CA GLY A 127 0.27 -17.81 -5.13
C GLY A 127 0.90 -16.62 -4.41
N CYS A 128 0.13 -15.59 -4.07
CA CYS A 128 0.61 -14.40 -3.37
C CYS A 128 -0.49 -13.74 -2.55
N LYS A 129 -0.08 -12.92 -1.58
CA LYS A 129 -0.95 -11.97 -0.87
C LYS A 129 -1.03 -10.67 -1.66
N ALA A 130 -2.17 -10.01 -1.58
CA ALA A 130 -2.38 -8.68 -2.12
C ALA A 130 -2.50 -7.70 -0.96
N TYR A 131 -2.16 -6.45 -1.25
CA TYR A 131 -2.25 -5.37 -0.29
C TYR A 131 -2.95 -4.18 -0.95
N MET A 132 -3.46 -3.29 -0.11
CA MET A 132 -4.07 -2.05 -0.55
C MET A 132 -3.44 -0.89 0.22
N TYR A 133 -3.02 0.15 -0.50
CA TYR A 133 -2.62 1.42 0.09
C TYR A 133 -3.86 2.30 0.23
N MET A 134 -4.19 2.73 1.44
CA MET A 134 -5.47 3.37 1.80
C MET A 134 -5.64 4.83 1.32
N ASP A 135 -4.82 5.26 0.36
CA ASP A 135 -4.79 6.63 -0.15
C ASP A 135 -4.40 6.65 -1.62
N ASP A 136 -4.49 7.82 -2.25
CA ASP A 136 -3.88 8.04 -3.57
C ASP A 136 -2.35 7.93 -3.47
N ILE A 137 -1.68 7.47 -4.54
CA ILE A 137 -0.22 7.41 -4.61
C ILE A 137 0.28 8.49 -5.59
N PRO A 138 0.84 9.61 -5.12
CA PRO A 138 1.46 10.59 -6.00
C PRO A 138 2.60 9.97 -6.82
N THR A 139 2.77 10.37 -8.07
CA THR A 139 3.86 9.85 -8.92
C THR A 139 5.25 10.16 -8.37
N ALA A 140 5.38 11.17 -7.50
CA ALA A 140 6.61 11.44 -6.75
C ALA A 140 7.05 10.28 -5.83
N LYS A 141 6.16 9.35 -5.49
CA LYS A 141 6.47 8.13 -4.72
C LYS A 141 6.96 6.98 -5.62
N ILE A 142 6.91 7.11 -6.94
CA ILE A 142 7.44 6.12 -7.89
C ILE A 142 8.96 6.23 -7.91
N VAL A 143 9.63 5.11 -7.65
CA VAL A 143 11.09 5.03 -7.65
C VAL A 143 11.65 4.39 -8.91
N LYS A 144 10.87 3.55 -9.57
CA LYS A 144 11.26 2.86 -10.80
C LYS A 144 10.02 2.47 -11.59
N MET A 145 10.16 2.56 -12.91
CA MET A 145 9.21 2.00 -13.86
C MET A 145 9.87 0.86 -14.62
N SER A 146 9.17 -0.25 -14.74
CA SER A 146 9.57 -1.36 -15.60
C SER A 146 8.38 -1.84 -16.44
N ARG A 147 8.66 -2.69 -17.43
CA ARG A 147 7.64 -3.34 -18.24
C ARG A 147 7.64 -4.83 -17.95
N TYR A 148 6.49 -5.45 -18.12
CA TYR A 148 6.38 -6.91 -18.16
C TYR A 148 5.87 -7.37 -19.53
N SER A 149 6.19 -8.62 -19.84
CA SER A 149 5.64 -9.40 -20.95
C SER A 149 5.34 -10.81 -20.43
N THR A 150 4.21 -11.38 -20.82
CA THR A 150 3.89 -12.80 -20.57
C THR A 150 4.46 -13.73 -21.64
N LYS A 151 5.02 -13.18 -22.72
CA LYS A 151 5.75 -13.94 -23.74
C LYS A 151 7.21 -14.04 -23.31
N GLU A 152 7.75 -15.26 -23.37
CA GLU A 152 9.20 -15.47 -23.29
C GLU A 152 9.83 -14.88 -24.56
N ASP A 153 10.90 -14.08 -24.38
CA ASP A 153 11.70 -13.53 -25.48
C ASP A 153 12.56 -14.60 -26.17
#